data_AF-A0A0F9STT8-F1
#
_entry.id   AF-A0A0F9STT8-F1
#
_cell.length_a   1.000
_cell.length_b   1.000
_cell.length_c   1.000
_cell.angle_alpha   90.00
_cell.angle_beta   90.00
_cell.angle_gamma   90.00
#
_symmetry.space_group_name_H-M   'P 1'
#
loop_
_entity.id
_entity.type
_entity.pdbx_description
1 polymer ?
#
loop_
_entity_poly.entity_id
_entity_poly.type
_entity_poly.pdbx_seq_one_letter_code
_entity_poly.pdbx_strand_id
1 'polypeptide(L)'
;MLGKGFYYFAHPYACRDANGVFVPEGEEANFQLCNQRAARLIELGYNIYSPISHTHPIHRASPVFLARHEHEAWYVLDMEFMAKTNFDGIILAPGWENSKGCKMEKKYFVDKGLIVVELKQILEDK
;
A
#
# COMPACT_ATOMS: atom_id res chain seq x y z
N MET A 1 -14.05 -16.88 12.62
CA MET A 1 -14.32 -16.80 11.17
C MET A 1 -12.98 -16.63 10.47
N LEU A 2 -12.65 -17.47 9.49
CA LEU A 2 -11.52 -17.20 8.60
C LEU A 2 -11.91 -16.00 7.72
N GLY A 3 -11.06 -14.97 7.66
CA GLY A 3 -11.34 -13.78 6.84
C GLY A 3 -11.48 -14.09 5.34
N LYS A 4 -12.03 -13.15 4.58
CA LYS A 4 -12.25 -13.21 3.13
C LYS A 4 -10.92 -13.14 2.37
N GLY A 5 -10.12 -14.20 2.41
CA GLY A 5 -8.80 -14.28 1.78
C GLY A 5 -7.72 -13.42 2.46
N PHE A 6 -6.52 -13.41 1.89
CA PHE A 6 -5.36 -12.61 2.28
C PHE A 6 -4.85 -11.77 1.12
N TYR A 7 -4.97 -10.45 1.24
CA TYR A 7 -4.70 -9.51 0.16
C TYR A 7 -3.53 -8.57 0.47
N TYR A 8 -2.81 -8.17 -0.56
CA TYR A 8 -1.89 -7.04 -0.49
C TYR A 8 -2.68 -5.74 -0.65
N PHE A 9 -2.55 -4.78 0.26
CA PHE A 9 -3.25 -3.50 0.20
C PHE A 9 -2.33 -2.38 -0.29
N ALA A 10 -2.45 -2.02 -1.57
CA ALA A 10 -1.64 -0.97 -2.18
C ALA A 10 -2.28 0.41 -1.99
N HIS A 11 -1.49 1.35 -1.49
CA HIS A 11 -1.93 2.72 -1.20
C HIS A 11 -0.91 3.76 -1.69
N PRO A 12 -1.34 4.85 -2.34
CA PRO A 12 -0.45 5.97 -2.66
C PRO A 12 0.21 6.54 -1.41
N TYR A 13 1.54 6.72 -1.44
CA TYR A 13 2.30 7.18 -0.28
C TYR A 13 2.99 8.52 -0.53
N ALA A 14 3.89 8.55 -1.52
CA ALA A 14 4.69 9.73 -1.80
C ALA A 14 3.82 10.96 -2.10
N CYS A 15 4.09 12.05 -1.40
CA CYS A 15 3.47 13.35 -1.63
C CYS A 15 4.53 14.32 -2.13
N ARG A 16 4.22 15.05 -3.21
CA ARG A 16 5.11 16.06 -3.79
C ARG A 16 4.36 17.38 -3.99
N ASP A 17 5.05 18.49 -3.81
CA ASP A 17 4.53 19.81 -4.13
C ASP A 17 4.52 20.08 -5.65
N ALA A 18 4.09 21.29 -6.05
CA ALA A 18 4.03 21.69 -7.46
C ALA A 18 5.41 21.70 -8.16
N ASN A 19 6.50 21.75 -7.40
CA ASN A 19 7.87 21.72 -7.90
C ASN A 19 8.47 20.31 -7.88
N GLY A 20 7.70 19.31 -7.46
CA GLY A 20 8.14 17.92 -7.34
C GLY A 20 8.94 17.61 -6.08
N VAL A 21 9.00 18.53 -5.10
CA VAL A 21 9.71 18.33 -3.84
C VAL A 21 8.86 17.49 -2.90
N PHE A 22 9.48 16.54 -2.19
CA PHE A 22 8.77 15.70 -1.21
C PHE A 22 8.18 16.52 -0.07
N VAL A 23 6.96 16.19 0.33
CA VAL A 23 6.24 16.84 1.43
C VAL A 23 6.01 15.81 2.55
N PRO A 24 6.85 15.79 3.60
CA PRO A 24 6.76 14.81 4.69
C PRO A 24 5.40 14.80 5.39
N GLU A 25 4.75 15.95 5.53
CA GLU A 25 3.43 16.08 6.14
C GLU A 25 2.35 15.42 5.28
N GLY A 26 2.52 15.46 3.96
CA GLY A 26 1.65 14.76 3.01
C GLY A 26 1.83 13.25 3.07
N GLU A 27 3.05 12.76 3.28
CA GLU A 27 3.31 11.34 3.50
C GLU A 27 2.71 10.85 4.82
N GLU A 28 2.81 11.63 5.90
CA GLU A 28 2.15 11.34 7.17
C GLU A 28 0.61 11.28 7.00
N ALA A 29 0.02 12.26 6.31
CA ALA A 29 -1.41 12.25 6.03
C ALA A 29 -1.84 11.01 5.22
N ASN A 30 -1.04 10.61 4.23
CA ASN A 30 -1.29 9.40 3.44
C ASN A 30 -1.13 8.12 4.28
N PHE A 31 -0.18 8.06 5.22
CA PHE A 31 -0.04 6.96 6.16
C PHE A 31 -1.27 6.84 7.06
N GLN A 32 -1.76 7.93 7.63
CA GLN A 32 -2.97 7.92 8.46
C GLN A 32 -4.20 7.48 7.67
N LEU A 33 -4.36 7.99 6.45
CA LEU A 33 -5.44 7.58 5.55
C LEU A 33 -5.33 6.10 5.15
N CYS A 34 -4.12 5.60 4.92
CA CYS A 34 -3.87 4.19 4.67
C CYS A 34 -4.32 3.34 5.86
N ASN A 35 -3.97 3.72 7.09
CA ASN A 35 -4.39 3.00 8.30
C ASN A 35 -5.90 2.99 8.49
N GLN A 36 -6.58 4.11 8.23
CA GLN A 36 -8.05 4.18 8.29
C GLN A 36 -8.71 3.21 7.30
N ARG A 37 -8.20 3.18 6.06
CA ARG A 37 -8.70 2.27 5.01
C ARG A 37 -8.38 0.81 5.32
N ALA A 38 -7.19 0.53 5.84
CA ALA A 38 -6.77 -0.79 6.29
C ALA A 38 -7.65 -1.30 7.43
N ALA A 39 -7.90 -0.46 8.44
CA ALA A 39 -8.82 -0.78 9.54
C ALA A 39 -10.21 -1.10 9.00
N ARG A 40 -10.72 -0.29 8.07
CA ARG A 40 -12.01 -0.56 7.44
C ARG A 40 -12.04 -1.92 6.74
N LEU A 41 -11.04 -2.26 5.93
CA LEU A 41 -10.96 -3.57 5.27
C LEU A 41 -11.01 -4.74 6.27
N ILE A 42 -10.29 -4.61 7.39
CA ILE A 42 -10.27 -5.61 8.46
C ILE A 42 -11.65 -5.74 9.13
N GLU A 43 -12.32 -4.62 9.45
CA GLU A 43 -13.71 -4.63 9.96
C GLU A 43 -14.68 -5.31 9.00
N LEU A 44 -14.42 -5.20 7.69
CA LEU A 44 -15.22 -5.84 6.64
C LEU A 44 -14.90 -7.33 6.45
N GLY A 45 -13.92 -7.85 7.20
CA GLY A 45 -13.54 -9.25 7.25
C GLY A 45 -12.44 -9.66 6.27
N TYR A 46 -11.76 -8.72 5.61
CA TYR A 46 -10.61 -9.04 4.74
C TYR A 46 -9.34 -9.17 5.59
N ASN A 47 -8.54 -10.22 5.38
CA ASN A 47 -7.19 -10.24 5.90
C ASN A 47 -6.30 -9.49 4.91
N ILE A 48 -5.46 -8.58 5.39
CA ILE A 48 -4.60 -7.77 4.52
C ILE A 48 -3.17 -7.66 5.05
N TYR A 49 -2.22 -7.53 4.15
CA TYR A 49 -0.92 -6.91 4.41
C TYR A 49 -0.96 -5.47 3.88
N SER A 50 -0.69 -4.50 4.76
CA SER A 50 -0.63 -3.08 4.41
C SER A 50 0.82 -2.60 4.50
N PRO A 51 1.53 -2.48 3.37
CA PRO A 51 2.94 -2.07 3.33
C PRO A 51 3.19 -0.78 4.06
N ILE A 52 2.39 0.26 3.78
CA ILE A 52 2.58 1.59 4.36
C ILE A 52 2.32 1.58 5.87
N SER A 53 1.31 0.82 6.33
CA SER A 53 1.08 0.64 7.78
C SER A 53 2.27 -0.02 8.47
N HIS A 54 2.98 -0.91 7.78
CA HIS A 54 4.14 -1.62 8.31
C HIS A 54 5.44 -0.80 8.23
N THR A 55 5.73 -0.19 7.09
CA THR A 55 7.03 0.42 6.78
C THR A 55 7.14 1.85 7.25
N HIS A 56 6.05 2.63 7.27
CA HIS A 56 6.13 4.05 7.64
C HIS A 56 6.65 4.28 9.07
N PRO A 57 6.17 3.58 10.12
CA PRO A 57 6.73 3.73 11.46
C PRO A 57 8.24 3.41 11.54
N ILE A 58 8.70 2.41 10.78
CA ILE A 58 10.12 2.04 10.69
C ILE A 58 10.91 3.14 9.96
N HIS A 59 10.37 3.66 8.86
CA HIS A 59 10.97 4.75 8.10
C HIS A 59 11.18 6.00 8.98
N ARG A 60 10.16 6.37 9.77
CA ARG A 60 10.22 7.52 10.68
C ARG A 60 11.19 7.31 11.85
N ALA A 61 11.42 6.07 12.27
CA ALA A 61 12.34 5.75 13.36
C ALA A 61 13.83 5.85 12.97
N SER A 62 14.16 5.95 11.67
CA SER A 62 15.53 5.98 11.18
C SER A 62 15.89 7.34 10.55
N PRO A 63 16.74 8.15 11.21
CA PRO A 63 17.25 9.40 10.62
C PRO A 63 17.95 9.17 9.28
N VAL A 64 18.57 8.00 9.09
CA VAL A 64 19.24 7.63 7.84
C VAL A 64 18.24 7.44 6.71
N PHE A 65 17.11 6.76 6.97
CA PHE A 65 16.10 6.55 5.93
C PHE A 65 15.41 7.85 5.54
N LEU A 66 15.18 8.75 6.50
CA LEU A 66 14.66 10.08 6.25
C LEU A 66 15.61 10.91 5.39
N ALA A 67 16.90 10.96 5.76
CA ALA A 67 17.90 11.73 5.02
C ALA A 67 18.13 11.24 3.59
N ARG A 68 17.92 9.94 3.34
CA ARG A 68 18.13 9.33 2.01
C ARG A 68 16.87 9.24 1.16
N HIS A 69 15.70 9.57 1.70
CA HIS A 69 14.41 9.29 1.05
C HIS A 69 14.38 7.85 0.52
N GLU A 70 14.63 6.89 1.41
CA GLU A 70 14.92 5.50 1.08
C GLU A 70 13.68 4.75 0.53
N HIS A 71 13.23 5.09 -0.67
CA HIS A 71 12.07 4.46 -1.32
C HIS A 71 12.42 3.13 -1.98
N GLU A 72 13.68 2.96 -2.42
CA GLU A 72 14.11 1.74 -3.12
C GLU A 72 14.17 0.55 -2.16
N ALA A 73 14.69 0.73 -0.94
CA ALA A 73 14.70 -0.36 0.04
C ALA A 73 13.29 -0.86 0.38
N TRP A 74 12.29 0.05 0.45
CA TRP A 74 10.91 -0.34 0.67
C TRP A 74 10.33 -1.09 -0.53
N TYR A 75 10.62 -0.64 -1.75
CA TYR A 75 10.19 -1.35 -2.95
C TYR A 75 10.76 -2.78 -3.02
N VAL A 76 12.05 -2.96 -2.69
CA VAL A 76 12.67 -4.29 -2.61
C VAL A 76 11.97 -5.15 -1.56
N LEU A 77 11.68 -4.60 -0.39
CA LEU A 77 10.96 -5.31 0.67
C LEU A 77 9.54 -5.71 0.25
N ASP A 78 8.82 -4.80 -0.39
CA ASP A 78 7.47 -5.06 -0.92
C ASP A 78 7.47 -6.18 -1.95
N MET A 79 8.44 -6.18 -2.87
CA MET A 79 8.64 -7.26 -3.83
C MET A 79 8.93 -8.60 -3.14
N GLU A 80 9.73 -8.61 -2.08
CA GLU A 80 10.01 -9.81 -1.29
C GLU A 80 8.74 -10.36 -0.60
N PHE A 81 7.92 -9.48 -0.01
CA PHE A 81 6.63 -9.88 0.55
C PHE A 81 5.70 -10.44 -0.53
N MET A 82 5.56 -9.76 -1.67
CA MET A 82 4.73 -10.23 -2.79
C MET A 82 5.23 -11.54 -3.41
N ALA A 83 6.54 -11.77 -3.45
CA ALA A 83 7.13 -12.97 -4.04
C ALA A 83 7.05 -14.20 -3.13
N LYS A 84 7.13 -14.01 -1.81
CA LYS A 84 7.19 -15.10 -0.83
C LYS A 84 5.86 -15.41 -0.16
N THR A 85 4.85 -14.57 -0.35
CA THR A 85 3.53 -14.72 0.27
C THR A 85 2.50 -15.17 -0.76
N ASN A 86 1.67 -16.14 -0.38
CA ASN A 86 0.53 -16.58 -1.18
C ASN A 86 -0.66 -15.64 -0.96
N PHE A 87 -0.58 -14.43 -1.52
CA PHE A 87 -1.71 -13.52 -1.56
C PHE A 87 -2.77 -14.01 -2.56
N ASP A 88 -4.05 -13.90 -2.18
CA ASP A 88 -5.18 -14.16 -3.08
C ASP A 88 -5.31 -13.06 -4.15
N GLY A 89 -4.80 -11.86 -3.85
CA GLY A 89 -4.82 -10.73 -4.76
C GLY A 89 -4.32 -9.43 -4.14
N ILE A 90 -4.64 -8.34 -4.84
CA ILE A 90 -4.33 -6.97 -4.44
C ILE A 90 -5.61 -6.14 -4.36
N ILE A 91 -5.67 -5.30 -3.32
CA ILE A 91 -6.69 -4.26 -3.15
C ILE A 91 -6.02 -2.91 -3.41
N LEU A 92 -6.55 -2.14 -4.35
CA LEU A 92 -6.03 -0.84 -4.75
C LEU A 92 -6.81 0.30 -4.07
N ALA A 93 -6.13 1.14 -3.29
CA ALA A 93 -6.74 2.33 -2.71
C ALA A 93 -7.04 3.42 -3.76
N PRO A 94 -8.02 4.32 -3.52
CA PRO A 94 -8.27 5.46 -4.39
C PRO A 94 -7.00 6.30 -4.63
N GLY A 95 -6.76 6.66 -5.89
CA GLY A 95 -5.59 7.42 -6.33
C GLY A 95 -4.39 6.57 -6.75
N TRP A 96 -4.51 5.23 -6.73
CA TRP A 96 -3.46 4.31 -7.17
C TRP A 96 -3.00 4.59 -8.62
N GLU A 97 -3.88 5.13 -9.45
CA GLU A 97 -3.65 5.49 -10.85
C GLU A 97 -2.59 6.58 -11.02
N ASN A 98 -2.28 7.33 -9.96
CA ASN A 98 -1.25 8.36 -9.96
C ASN A 98 0.03 7.89 -9.24
N SER A 99 0.00 6.73 -8.59
CA SER A 99 1.15 6.16 -7.87
C SER A 99 1.96 5.23 -8.76
N LYS A 100 3.25 5.51 -8.92
CA LYS A 100 4.18 4.61 -9.63
C LYS A 100 4.29 3.25 -8.92
N GLY A 101 4.39 3.24 -7.59
CA GLY A 101 4.47 2.01 -6.78
C GLY A 101 3.25 1.12 -6.98
N CYS A 102 2.05 1.68 -6.78
CA CYS A 102 0.81 0.93 -6.92
C CYS A 102 0.60 0.38 -8.33
N LYS A 103 1.06 1.08 -9.37
CA LYS A 103 1.02 0.56 -10.75
C LYS A 103 1.92 -0.65 -10.94
N MET A 104 3.12 -0.64 -10.36
CA MET A 104 4.06 -1.75 -10.44
C MET A 104 3.55 -2.96 -9.64
N GLU A 105 3.06 -2.72 -8.43
CA GLU A 105 2.41 -3.75 -7.60
C GLU A 105 1.21 -4.36 -8.35
N LYS A 106 0.29 -3.54 -8.86
CA LYS A 106 -0.84 -4.02 -9.69
C LYS A 106 -0.36 -4.89 -10.84
N LYS A 107 0.66 -4.44 -11.58
CA LYS A 107 1.22 -5.19 -12.71
C LYS A 107 1.73 -6.56 -12.26
N TYR A 108 2.43 -6.65 -11.13
CA TYR A 108 2.87 -7.93 -10.58
C TYR A 108 1.71 -8.92 -10.37
N PHE A 109 0.61 -8.48 -9.75
CA PHE A 109 -0.55 -9.33 -9.51
C PHE A 109 -1.27 -9.72 -10.81
N VAL A 110 -1.39 -8.79 -11.78
CA VAL A 110 -1.94 -9.08 -13.12
C VAL A 110 -1.12 -10.12 -13.85
N ASP A 111 0.21 -9.97 -13.87
CA ASP A 111 1.12 -10.90 -14.56
C ASP A 111 1.07 -12.32 -13.95
N LYS A 112 0.70 -12.43 -12.67
CA LYS A 112 0.49 -13.69 -11.96
C LYS A 112 -0.92 -14.28 -12.10
N GLY A 113 -1.84 -13.57 -12.76
CA GLY A 113 -3.23 -13.98 -12.89
C GLY A 113 -4.01 -13.96 -11.57
N LEU A 114 -3.59 -13.14 -10.60
CA LEU A 114 -4.24 -13.01 -9.29
C LEU A 114 -5.33 -11.94 -9.30
N ILE A 115 -6.18 -11.96 -8.26
CA ILE A 115 -7.30 -11.03 -8.14
C ILE A 115 -6.79 -9.59 -8.01
N VAL A 116 -7.42 -8.67 -8.74
CA VAL A 116 -7.20 -7.23 -8.63
C VAL A 116 -8.55 -6.59 -8.38
N VAL A 117 -8.69 -5.90 -7.25
CA VAL A 117 -9.93 -5.20 -6.90
C VAL A 117 -9.62 -3.79 -6.42
N GLU A 118 -10.51 -2.85 -6.69
CA GLU A 118 -10.40 -1.50 -6.16
C GLU A 118 -11.20 -1.40 -4.86
N LEU A 119 -10.65 -0.68 -3.87
CA LEU A 119 -11.33 -0.48 -2.58
C LEU A 119 -12.73 0.11 -2.76
N LYS A 120 -12.92 1.00 -3.75
CA LYS A 120 -14.24 1.60 -4.03
C LYS A 120 -15.31 0.53 -4.31
N GLN A 121 -14.96 -0.52 -5.05
CA GLN A 121 -15.87 -1.61 -5.39
C GLN A 121 -16.29 -2.39 -4.13
N ILE A 122 -15.33 -2.67 -3.24
CA ILE A 122 -15.60 -3.33 -1.95
C ILE A 122 -16.55 -2.51 -1.07
N LEU A 123 -16.44 -1.19 -1.12
CA LEU A 123 -17.26 -0.28 -0.29
C LEU A 123 -18.65 -0.04 -0.88
N GLU A 124 -18.81 -0.14 -2.20
CA GLU A 124 -20.10 -0.01 -2.90
C GLU A 124 -20.97 -1.27 -2.77
N ASP A 125 -20.36 -2.45 -2.64
CA ASP A 125 -21.04 -3.75 -2.50
C ASP A 125 -21.62 -4.00 -1.08
N LYS A 126 -21.73 -2.98 -0.22
CA LYS A 126 -22.19 -3.08 1.17
C LYS A 126 -23.27 -2.06 1.53
#